data_AF-A0A958Y7C5-F1
#
_entry.id   AF-A0A958Y7C5-F1
#
_cell.length_a   1.000
_cell.length_b   1.000
_cell.length_c   1.000
_cell.angle_alpha   90.00
_cell.angle_beta   90.00
_cell.angle_gamma   90.00
#
_symmetry.space_group_name_H-M   'P 1'
#
loop_
_entity.id
_entity.type
_entity.pdbx_description
1 polymer ?
#
loop_
_entity_poly.entity_id
_entity_poly.type
_entity_poly.pdbx_seq_one_letter_code
_entity_poly.pdbx_strand_id
1 'polypeptide(L)'
;NGIFDEIKSINEQLVENYIKKNISYPLTLDAIHQDISSYIELWERYYSIIAEQKASYSVKNTTSTEDVLQYNSDETKSNEEIMEAISKDIYINEAYSILSNYINQN
;
A
#
# COMPACT_ATOMS: atom_id res chain seq x y z
N ASN A 1 -1.48 7.39 13.39
CA ASN A 1 -1.32 7.26 11.93
C ASN A 1 0.10 6.87 11.53
N GLY A 2 0.64 5.77 12.09
CA GLY A 2 2.04 5.38 11.88
C GLY A 2 2.40 5.06 10.42
N ILE A 3 1.52 4.40 9.68
CA ILE A 3 1.79 4.01 8.29
C ILE A 3 1.90 5.21 7.33
N PHE A 4 1.04 6.22 7.51
CA PHE A 4 1.10 7.44 6.70
C PHE A 4 2.31 8.30 7.03
N ASP A 5 2.76 8.29 8.29
CA ASP A 5 4.00 8.95 8.69
C ASP A 5 5.22 8.28 8.01
N GLU A 6 5.23 6.95 7.90
CA GLU A 6 6.27 6.21 7.20
C GLU A 6 6.25 6.45 5.68
N ILE A 7 5.07 6.41 5.06
CA ILE A 7 4.90 6.76 3.63
C ILE A 7 5.39 8.19 3.36
N LYS A 8 5.05 9.12 4.25
CA LYS A 8 5.54 10.50 4.16
C LYS A 8 7.07 10.55 4.20
N SER A 9 7.69 9.84 5.14
CA SER A 9 9.16 9.77 5.24
C SER A 9 9.80 9.20 3.98
N ILE A 10 9.22 8.15 3.39
CA ILE A 10 9.70 7.57 2.12
C ILE A 10 9.56 8.58 0.97
N ASN A 11 8.43 9.30 0.89
CA ASN A 11 8.21 10.32 -0.12
C ASN A 11 9.21 11.47 -0.01
N GLU A 12 9.54 11.90 1.21
CA GLU A 12 10.58 12.91 1.46
C GLU A 12 11.93 12.43 0.92
N GLN A 13 12.34 11.19 1.25
CA GLN A 13 13.58 10.59 0.74
C GLN A 13 13.58 10.46 -0.79
N LEU A 14 12.45 10.05 -1.39
CA LEU A 14 12.31 9.93 -2.84
C LEU A 14 12.51 11.30 -3.52
N VAL A 15 11.87 12.33 -2.98
CA VAL A 15 11.94 13.68 -3.52
C VAL A 15 13.36 14.22 -3.42
N GLU A 16 14.00 14.11 -2.26
CA GLU A 16 15.32 14.66 -2.01
C GLU A 16 16.42 13.93 -2.80
N ASN A 17 16.39 12.60 -2.83
CA ASN A 17 17.49 11.79 -3.35
C ASN A 17 17.37 11.43 -4.82
N TYR A 18 16.17 11.51 -5.41
CA TYR A 18 15.93 11.03 -6.79
C TYR A 18 15.20 12.04 -7.69
N ILE A 19 14.19 12.77 -7.20
CA ILE A 19 13.43 13.72 -8.04
C ILE A 19 14.12 15.07 -8.14
N LYS A 20 14.50 15.65 -7.00
CA LYS A 20 15.19 16.95 -6.90
C LYS A 20 16.69 16.78 -6.75
N LYS A 21 17.22 15.61 -7.12
CA LYS A 21 18.63 15.27 -7.01
C LYS A 21 19.47 16.32 -7.75
N ASN A 22 20.15 17.17 -6.99
CA ASN A 22 21.01 18.22 -7.53
C ASN A 22 22.42 18.06 -6.96
N ILE A 23 23.12 17.02 -7.41
CA ILE A 23 24.49 16.71 -6.99
C ILE A 23 25.37 16.39 -8.19
N SER A 24 26.66 16.70 -8.09
CA SER A 24 27.66 16.20 -9.03
C SER A 24 27.83 14.70 -8.80
N TYR A 25 27.45 13.91 -9.81
CA TYR A 25 27.39 12.47 -9.69
C TYR A 25 28.73 11.84 -10.12
N PRO A 26 29.46 11.14 -9.23
CA PRO A 26 30.66 10.44 -9.62
C PRO A 26 30.29 9.28 -10.55
N LEU A 27 30.77 9.32 -11.80
CA LEU A 27 30.55 8.27 -12.81
C LEU A 27 31.44 7.04 -12.58
N THR A 28 31.53 6.60 -11.33
CA THR A 28 32.20 5.36 -10.92
C THR A 28 31.18 4.24 -10.83
N LEU A 29 31.60 3.02 -11.16
CA LEU A 29 30.72 1.85 -11.09
C LEU A 29 30.14 1.64 -9.68
N ASP A 30 30.95 1.85 -8.64
CA ASP A 30 30.52 1.71 -7.24
C ASP A 30 29.40 2.69 -6.88
N ALA A 31 29.53 3.96 -7.30
CA ALA A 31 28.50 4.97 -7.08
C ALA A 31 27.20 4.65 -7.82
N ILE A 32 27.29 4.13 -9.06
CA ILE A 32 26.13 3.68 -9.84
C ILE A 32 25.43 2.51 -9.16
N HIS A 33 26.20 1.51 -8.74
CA HIS A 33 25.67 0.36 -8.04
C HIS A 33 24.97 0.78 -6.74
N GLN A 34 25.63 1.59 -5.91
CA GLN A 34 25.06 2.05 -4.65
C GLN A 34 23.76 2.84 -4.84
N ASP A 35 23.69 3.71 -5.85
CA ASP A 35 22.50 4.52 -6.11
C ASP A 35 21.29 3.66 -6.51
N ILE A 36 21.53 2.65 -7.35
CA ILE A 36 20.51 1.68 -7.77
C ILE A 36 20.07 0.83 -6.57
N SER A 37 21.02 0.31 -5.77
CA SER A 37 20.70 -0.49 -4.58
C SER A 37 19.86 0.31 -3.58
N SER A 38 20.25 1.54 -3.26
CA SER A 38 19.48 2.38 -2.34
C SER A 38 18.09 2.74 -2.89
N TYR A 39 17.94 2.87 -4.20
CA TYR A 39 16.62 3.08 -4.82
C TYR A 39 15.73 1.84 -4.67
N ILE A 40 16.30 0.65 -4.90
CA ILE A 40 15.58 -0.63 -4.72
C ILE A 40 15.17 -0.79 -3.26
N GLU A 41 16.09 -0.57 -2.31
CA GLU A 41 15.82 -0.65 -0.86
C GLU A 41 14.70 0.30 -0.42
N LEU A 42 14.66 1.51 -0.98
CA LEU A 42 13.59 2.48 -0.72
C LEU A 42 12.21 1.91 -1.13
N TRP A 43 12.12 1.31 -2.31
CA TRP A 43 10.87 0.70 -2.78
C TRP A 43 10.52 -0.59 -2.04
N GLU A 44 11.50 -1.43 -1.71
CA GLU A 44 11.28 -2.63 -0.90
C GLU A 44 10.69 -2.26 0.46
N ARG A 45 11.20 -1.21 1.10
CA ARG A 45 10.64 -0.67 2.34
C ARG A 45 9.21 -0.16 2.15
N TYR A 46 8.92 0.54 1.06
CA TYR A 46 7.54 0.97 0.76
C TYR A 46 6.59 -0.23 0.62
N TYR A 47 6.99 -1.26 -0.13
CA TYR A 47 6.17 -2.44 -0.34
C TYR A 47 5.96 -3.27 0.93
N SER A 48 6.99 -3.40 1.79
CA SER A 48 6.85 -4.15 3.04
C SER A 48 5.84 -3.51 3.97
N ILE A 49 5.89 -2.19 4.13
CA ILE A 49 4.97 -1.42 4.99
C ILE A 49 3.52 -1.60 4.54
N ILE A 50 3.26 -1.58 3.23
CA ILE A 50 1.90 -1.76 2.69
C ILE A 50 1.44 -3.21 2.83
N ALA A 51 2.32 -4.18 2.58
CA ALA A 51 1.98 -5.60 2.64
C ALA A 51 1.66 -6.09 4.06
N GLU A 52 2.27 -5.51 5.08
CA GLU A 52 2.06 -5.88 6.49
C GLU A 52 0.77 -5.32 7.10
N GLN A 53 0.07 -4.43 6.39
CA GLN A 53 -1.14 -3.80 6.90
C GLN A 53 -2.29 -4.81 7.02
N LYS A 54 -2.95 -4.79 8.19
CA LYS A 54 -4.22 -5.48 8.42
C LYS A 54 -5.35 -4.47 8.48
N ALA A 55 -6.45 -4.74 7.77
CA ALA A 55 -7.67 -3.95 7.91
C ALA A 55 -8.26 -4.05 9.32
N SER A 56 -8.85 -2.94 9.75
CA SER A 56 -9.67 -2.84 10.96
C SER A 56 -11.14 -3.24 10.72
N TYR A 57 -11.50 -3.60 9.49
CA TYR A 57 -12.85 -3.96 9.05
C TYR A 57 -12.85 -5.33 8.38
N SER A 58 -14.02 -5.96 8.30
CA SER A 58 -14.23 -7.19 7.52
C SER A 58 -14.79 -6.85 6.13
N VAL A 59 -14.18 -7.38 5.08
CA VAL A 59 -14.73 -7.34 3.72
C VAL A 59 -15.64 -8.56 3.53
N LYS A 60 -16.84 -8.34 2.99
CA LYS A 60 -17.82 -9.39 2.71
C LYS A 60 -18.54 -9.09 1.41
N ASN A 61 -18.95 -10.15 0.72
CA ASN A 61 -19.78 -10.03 -0.46
C ASN A 61 -21.19 -9.55 -0.10
N THR A 62 -21.85 -8.97 -1.10
CA THR A 62 -23.29 -8.76 -1.03
C THR A 62 -24.02 -10.07 -1.35
N THR A 63 -25.28 -10.19 -0.93
CA THR A 63 -26.12 -11.35 -1.26
C THR A 63 -26.20 -11.58 -2.77
N SER A 64 -26.37 -10.52 -3.57
CA SER A 64 -26.41 -10.65 -5.03
C SER A 64 -25.10 -11.14 -5.63
N THR A 65 -23.96 -10.81 -5.01
CA THR A 65 -22.65 -11.29 -5.46
C THR A 65 -22.47 -12.77 -5.11
N GLU A 66 -22.83 -13.17 -3.88
CA GLU A 66 -22.81 -14.57 -3.45
C GLU A 66 -23.69 -15.44 -4.36
N ASP A 67 -24.87 -14.93 -4.75
CA ASP A 67 -25.81 -15.63 -5.60
C ASP A 67 -25.27 -15.90 -7.03
N VAL A 68 -24.35 -15.08 -7.52
CA VAL A 68 -23.73 -15.27 -8.85
C VAL A 68 -22.51 -16.19 -8.75
N LEU A 69 -21.67 -16.00 -7.74
CA LEU A 69 -20.41 -16.74 -7.57
C LEU A 69 -20.61 -18.24 -7.38
N GLN A 70 -21.72 -18.66 -6.77
CA GLN A 70 -22.08 -20.07 -6.61
C GLN A 70 -22.14 -20.86 -7.93
N TYR A 71 -22.26 -20.18 -9.08
CA TYR A 71 -22.29 -20.81 -10.40
C TYR A 71 -20.98 -20.67 -11.19
N ASN A 72 -19.97 -19.96 -10.68
CA ASN A 72 -18.72 -19.72 -11.38
C ASN A 72 -17.50 -19.79 -10.43
N SER A 73 -16.79 -20.92 -10.47
CA SER A 73 -15.61 -21.18 -9.64
C SER A 73 -14.42 -20.27 -9.95
N ASP A 74 -14.25 -19.88 -11.22
CA ASP A 74 -13.13 -19.03 -11.63
C ASP A 74 -13.35 -17.60 -11.10
N GLU A 75 -14.59 -17.11 -11.19
CA GLU A 75 -14.98 -15.82 -10.58
C GLU A 75 -14.90 -15.86 -9.06
N THR A 76 -15.18 -17.02 -8.42
CA THR A 76 -15.05 -17.17 -6.96
C THR A 76 -13.62 -16.92 -6.51
N LYS A 77 -12.63 -17.52 -7.20
CA LYS A 77 -11.22 -17.32 -6.90
C LYS A 77 -10.80 -15.87 -7.12
N SER A 78 -11.19 -15.27 -8.24
CA SER A 78 -10.90 -13.86 -8.50
C SER A 78 -11.53 -12.93 -7.46
N ASN A 79 -12.75 -13.23 -6.99
CA ASN A 79 -13.42 -12.47 -5.96
C ASN A 79 -12.68 -12.56 -4.61
N GLU A 80 -12.18 -13.73 -4.23
CA GLU A 80 -11.37 -13.89 -3.01
C GLU A 80 -10.11 -13.01 -3.06
N GLU A 81 -9.41 -12.99 -4.19
CA GLU A 81 -8.24 -12.13 -4.41
C GLU A 81 -8.60 -10.64 -4.30
N ILE A 82 -9.75 -10.22 -4.84
CA ILE A 82 -10.26 -8.84 -4.72
C ILE A 82 -10.61 -8.51 -3.27
N MET A 83 -11.30 -9.39 -2.56
CA MET A 83 -11.65 -9.16 -1.15
C MET A 83 -10.39 -9.04 -0.29
N GLU A 84 -9.38 -9.88 -0.55
CA GLU A 84 -8.09 -9.81 0.13
C GLU A 84 -7.38 -8.48 -0.17
N ALA A 85 -7.36 -8.03 -1.43
CA ALA A 85 -6.78 -6.76 -1.82
C ALA A 85 -7.47 -5.58 -1.11
N ILE A 86 -8.81 -5.56 -1.07
CA ILE A 86 -9.58 -4.53 -0.34
C ILE A 86 -9.25 -4.58 1.16
N SER A 87 -9.03 -5.76 1.74
CA SER A 87 -8.69 -5.90 3.17
C SER A 87 -7.27 -5.45 3.54
N LYS A 88 -6.43 -5.18 2.54
CA LYS A 88 -5.05 -4.69 2.72
C LYS A 88 -4.88 -3.24 2.27
N ASP A 89 -5.93 -2.62 1.73
CA ASP A 89 -5.86 -1.24 1.26
C ASP A 89 -5.78 -0.24 2.43
N ILE A 90 -4.64 0.43 2.52
CA ILE A 90 -4.33 1.41 3.57
C ILE A 90 -5.28 2.63 3.57
N TYR A 91 -5.78 3.03 2.39
CA TYR A 91 -6.64 4.20 2.24
C TYR A 91 -8.07 3.88 2.63
N ILE A 92 -8.57 2.69 2.25
CA ILE A 92 -9.88 2.22 2.70
C ILE A 92 -9.89 2.06 4.22
N ASN A 93 -8.80 1.56 4.81
CA ASN A 93 -8.67 1.44 6.26
C ASN A 93 -8.68 2.77 7.01
N GLU A 94 -8.00 3.80 6.48
CA GLU A 94 -8.07 5.14 7.06
C GLU A 94 -9.47 5.75 6.91
N ALA A 95 -10.08 5.60 5.73
CA ALA A 95 -11.44 6.09 5.49
C ALA A 95 -12.46 5.46 6.44
N TYR A 96 -12.39 4.15 6.67
CA TYR A 96 -13.21 3.45 7.65
C TYR A 96 -12.97 3.98 9.07
N SER A 97 -11.71 4.22 9.44
CA SER A 97 -11.34 4.75 10.76
C SER A 97 -11.90 6.17 10.97
N ILE A 98 -11.80 7.05 9.98
CA ILE A 98 -12.36 8.40 9.99
C ILE A 98 -13.89 8.35 10.17
N LEU A 99 -14.57 7.53 9.37
CA LEU A 99 -16.03 7.38 9.43
C LEU A 99 -16.49 6.81 10.78
N SER A 100 -15.79 5.80 11.29
CA SER A 100 -16.11 5.18 12.58
C SER A 100 -15.93 6.17 13.72
N ASN A 101 -14.87 6.97 13.70
CA ASN A 101 -14.65 8.05 14.67
C ASN A 101 -15.77 9.09 14.61
N TYR A 102 -16.20 9.49 13.40
CA TYR A 102 -17.29 10.45 13.24
C TYR A 102 -18.63 9.94 13.79
N ILE A 103 -18.93 8.65 13.59
CA ILE A 103 -20.14 8.01 14.13
C ILE A 103 -20.09 7.92 15.65
N ASN A 104 -18.95 7.52 16.23
CA ASN A 104 -18.80 7.27 17.68
C ASN A 104 -18.56 8.54 18.53
N GLN A 105 -18.32 9.70 17.90
CA GLN A 105 -18.19 11.00 18.59
C GLN A 105 -19.52 11.77 18.72
N ASN A 106 -20.59 11.26 18.11
CA ASN A 106 -21.98 11.72 18.33
C ASN A 106 -22.73 10.74 19.23
#